data_AF-A0A542ZF27-F1
#
_entry.id   AF-A0A542ZF27-F1
#
_cell.length_a   1.000
_cell.length_b   1.000
_cell.length_c   1.000
_cell.angle_alpha   90.00
_cell.angle_beta   90.00
_cell.angle_gamma   90.00
#
_symmetry.space_group_name_H-M   'P 1'
#
loop_
_entity.id
_entity.type
_entity.pdbx_description
1 polymer ?
#
loop_
_entity_poly.entity_id
_entity_poly.type
_entity_poly.pdbx_seq_one_letter_code
_entity_poly.pdbx_strand_id
1 'polypeptide(L)'
;MAELTEQDAGAVRQWLETNQFQHVSTVGGDSEGFGDRQDVWERDGTLIRLTRDRGQWWYDLSRSGTNNWLDVDSVNAALGYKQTSPVERVQVAGAVDDRVFSALLTAVRPSP
;
A
#
# COMPACT_ATOMS: atom_id res chain seq x y z
N MET A 1 9.20 -3.20 7.25
CA MET A 1 8.95 -2.51 5.98
C MET A 1 10.17 -2.67 5.10
N ALA A 2 10.00 -3.36 3.98
CA ALA A 2 11.01 -3.53 2.95
C ALA A 2 10.91 -2.34 2.00
N GLU A 3 12.06 -1.74 1.73
CA GLU A 3 12.17 -0.60 0.84
C GLU A 3 11.84 -1.05 -0.59
N LEU A 4 10.93 -0.32 -1.24
CA LEU A 4 10.68 -0.52 -2.66
C LEU A 4 11.65 0.31 -3.49
N THR A 5 12.18 -0.30 -4.55
CA THR A 5 12.86 0.47 -5.60
C THR A 5 11.82 1.20 -6.47
N GLU A 6 12.26 2.16 -7.30
CA GLU A 6 11.37 2.79 -8.28
C GLU A 6 10.75 1.76 -9.25
N GLN A 7 11.52 0.73 -9.62
CA GLN A 7 11.03 -0.37 -10.46
C GLN A 7 9.93 -1.16 -9.76
N ASP A 8 10.10 -1.44 -8.47
CA ASP A 8 9.08 -2.15 -7.68
C ASP A 8 7.82 -1.32 -7.51
N ALA A 9 7.96 -0.02 -7.21
CA ALA A 9 6.84 0.89 -7.11
C ALA A 9 6.08 0.97 -8.44
N GLY A 10 6.80 1.05 -9.57
CA GLY A 10 6.21 0.99 -10.90
C GLY A 10 5.44 -0.30 -11.17
N ALA A 11 5.97 -1.45 -10.77
CA ALA A 11 5.30 -2.75 -10.90
C ALA A 11 4.01 -2.84 -10.05
N VAL A 12 4.04 -2.30 -8.82
CA VAL A 12 2.86 -2.22 -7.95
C VAL A 12 1.79 -1.32 -8.56
N ARG A 13 2.15 -0.13 -9.08
CA ARG A 13 1.20 0.77 -9.78
C ARG A 13 0.54 0.07 -10.96
N GLN A 14 1.34 -0.54 -11.83
CA GLN A 14 0.83 -1.26 -13.00
C GLN A 14 -0.12 -2.40 -12.60
N TRP A 15 0.20 -3.14 -11.52
CA TRP A 15 -0.66 -4.18 -11.01
C TRP A 15 -2.00 -3.62 -10.50
N LEU A 16 -1.98 -2.52 -9.74
CA LEU A 16 -3.21 -1.87 -9.23
C LEU A 16 -4.13 -1.45 -10.38
N GLU A 17 -3.58 -0.76 -11.38
CA GLU A 17 -4.31 -0.30 -12.58
C GLU A 17 -4.92 -1.49 -13.35
N THR A 18 -4.14 -2.55 -13.54
CA THR A 18 -4.60 -3.77 -14.23
C THR A 18 -5.73 -4.48 -13.46
N ASN A 19 -5.73 -4.37 -12.12
CA ASN A 19 -6.69 -5.03 -11.24
C ASN A 19 -7.85 -4.12 -10.83
N GLN A 20 -8.14 -3.10 -11.65
CA GLN A 20 -9.31 -2.21 -11.52
C GLN A 20 -9.32 -1.35 -10.26
N PHE A 21 -8.17 -1.18 -9.59
CA PHE A 21 -8.05 -0.17 -8.56
C PHE A 21 -8.07 1.22 -9.21
N GLN A 22 -9.02 2.05 -8.78
CA GLN A 22 -9.16 3.41 -9.27
C GLN A 22 -8.20 4.32 -8.53
N HIS A 23 -7.45 5.14 -9.25
CA HIS A 23 -6.61 6.14 -8.63
C HIS A 23 -7.49 7.27 -8.05
N VAL A 24 -7.41 7.51 -6.74
CA VAL A 24 -8.32 8.44 -6.02
C VAL A 24 -7.65 9.72 -5.54
N SER A 25 -6.33 9.72 -5.31
CA SER A 25 -5.62 10.95 -4.93
C SER A 25 -4.12 10.87 -5.16
N THR A 26 -3.54 12.00 -5.55
CA THR A 26 -2.09 12.27 -5.47
C THR A 26 -1.86 13.45 -4.53
N VAL A 27 -0.89 13.34 -3.63
CA VAL A 27 -0.34 14.42 -2.81
C VAL A 27 1.15 14.53 -3.09
N GLY A 28 1.67 15.75 -3.18
CA GLY A 28 3.06 15.99 -3.59
C GLY A 28 3.23 16.06 -5.12
N GLY A 29 4.46 16.12 -5.61
CA GLY A 29 4.70 16.35 -7.05
C GLY A 29 6.14 16.12 -7.50
N ASP A 30 6.27 15.83 -8.80
CA ASP A 30 7.44 15.32 -9.51
C ASP A 30 8.57 16.36 -9.70
N SER A 31 8.97 17.04 -8.64
CA SER A 31 10.28 17.71 -8.64
C SER A 31 11.33 16.60 -8.67
N GLU A 32 11.88 16.32 -9.84
CA GLU A 32 12.79 15.19 -10.10
C GLU A 32 13.82 15.01 -8.95
N GLY A 33 13.72 13.88 -8.25
CA GLY A 33 14.65 13.47 -7.20
C GLY A 33 14.43 14.07 -5.80
N PHE A 34 13.59 15.09 -5.65
CA PHE A 34 13.33 15.77 -4.38
C PHE A 34 11.86 16.20 -4.27
N GLY A 35 10.98 15.23 -4.02
CA GLY A 35 9.59 15.50 -3.72
C GLY A 35 8.97 14.30 -3.04
N ASP A 36 8.42 14.52 -1.85
CA ASP A 36 7.56 13.53 -1.22
C ASP A 36 6.33 13.40 -2.10
N ARG A 37 5.96 12.17 -2.44
CA ARG A 37 4.82 11.86 -3.31
C ARG A 37 4.01 10.76 -2.67
N GLN A 38 2.70 10.91 -2.68
CA GLN A 38 1.79 9.91 -2.19
C GLN A 38 0.66 9.73 -3.17
N ASP A 39 0.50 8.52 -3.67
CA ASP A 39 -0.60 8.14 -4.56
C ASP A 39 -1.47 7.12 -3.85
N VAL A 40 -2.79 7.23 -3.98
CA VAL A 40 -3.76 6.33 -3.37
C VAL A 40 -4.66 5.75 -4.45
N TRP A 41 -4.86 4.44 -4.39
CA TRP A 41 -5.83 3.74 -5.20
C TRP A 41 -6.88 3.02 -4.34
N GLU A 42 -8.07 2.85 -4.90
CA GLU A 42 -9.23 2.29 -4.21
C GLU A 42 -9.91 1.20 -5.06
N ARG A 43 -10.35 0.13 -4.40
CA ARG A 43 -11.27 -0.86 -4.98
C ARG A 43 -12.09 -1.52 -3.88
N ASP A 44 -13.42 -1.52 -3.99
CA ASP A 44 -14.34 -2.19 -3.07
C ASP A 44 -14.12 -1.80 -1.58
N GLY A 45 -13.73 -0.54 -1.34
CA GLY A 45 -13.38 0.00 -0.03
C GLY A 45 -11.95 -0.26 0.42
N THR A 46 -11.14 -1.01 -0.35
CA THR A 46 -9.73 -1.28 -0.04
C THR A 46 -8.88 -0.20 -0.64
N LEU A 47 -8.09 0.45 0.21
CA LEU A 47 -7.19 1.53 -0.18
C LEU A 47 -5.75 1.03 -0.14
N ILE A 48 -5.03 1.25 -1.23
CA ILE A 48 -3.58 1.03 -1.29
C ILE A 48 -2.91 2.37 -1.54
N ARG A 49 -1.89 2.68 -0.74
CA ARG A 49 -1.16 3.94 -0.83
C ARG A 49 0.30 3.67 -1.11
N LEU A 50 0.85 4.25 -2.16
CA LEU A 50 2.30 4.29 -2.40
C LEU A 50 2.83 5.63 -1.95
N THR A 51 3.78 5.63 -1.03
CA THR A 51 4.45 6.85 -0.55
C THR A 51 5.92 6.80 -0.95
N ARG A 52 6.39 7.92 -1.48
CA ARG A 52 7.79 8.26 -1.70
C ARG A 52 8.18 9.35 -0.72
N ASP A 53 9.23 9.15 0.05
CA ASP A 53 9.87 10.18 0.86
C ASP A 53 11.37 10.16 0.54
N ARG A 54 11.93 11.30 0.14
CA ARG A 54 13.37 11.44 -0.19
C ARG A 54 13.94 10.33 -1.09
N GLY A 55 13.15 9.85 -2.05
CA GLY A 55 13.58 8.79 -2.99
C GLY A 55 13.30 7.36 -2.54
N GLN A 56 12.85 7.16 -1.31
CA GLN A 56 12.49 5.85 -0.75
C GLN A 56 10.99 5.59 -0.90
N TRP A 57 10.63 4.39 -1.39
CA TRP A 57 9.24 4.00 -1.57
C TRP A 57 8.78 2.96 -0.56
N TRP A 58 7.52 3.06 -0.14
CA TRP A 58 6.79 2.04 0.61
C TRP A 58 5.30 2.11 0.30
N TYR A 59 4.54 1.17 0.86
CA TYR A 59 3.12 1.04 0.58
C TYR A 59 2.34 0.56 1.80
N ASP A 60 1.15 1.14 1.94
CA ASP A 60 0.25 0.91 3.05
C ASP A 60 -1.12 0.43 2.54
N LEU A 61 -1.81 -0.29 3.41
CA LEU A 61 -3.19 -0.73 3.26
C LEU A 61 -4.10 0.06 4.21
N SER A 62 -5.26 0.47 3.72
CA SER A 62 -6.35 0.97 4.56
C SER A 62 -7.70 0.47 4.06
N ARG A 63 -8.74 0.76 4.84
CA ARG A 63 -10.14 0.63 4.43
C ARG A 63 -10.80 2.01 4.47
N SER A 64 -11.61 2.29 3.47
CA SER A 64 -12.35 3.55 3.34
C SER A 64 -13.11 3.88 4.62
N GLY A 65 -12.92 5.11 5.13
CA GLY A 65 -13.58 5.61 6.34
C GLY A 65 -12.90 5.26 7.67
N THR A 66 -11.80 4.50 7.68
CA THR A 66 -11.14 4.09 8.94
C THR A 66 -10.00 5.01 9.39
N ASN A 67 -9.45 5.87 8.52
CA ASN A 67 -8.27 6.73 8.75
C ASN A 67 -7.01 6.01 9.27
N ASN A 68 -7.00 4.68 9.34
CA ASN A 68 -5.87 3.89 9.80
C ASN A 68 -5.15 3.29 8.60
N TRP A 69 -3.83 3.44 8.54
CA TRP A 69 -2.99 2.86 7.50
C TRP A 69 -2.11 1.79 8.11
N LEU A 70 -1.98 0.65 7.45
CA LEU A 70 -1.17 -0.48 7.90
C LEU A 70 -0.09 -0.78 6.88
N ASP A 71 1.16 -0.90 7.33
CA ASP A 71 2.27 -1.38 6.52
C ASP A 71 1.94 -2.74 5.89
N VAL A 72 2.02 -2.83 4.56
CA VAL A 72 1.63 -4.05 3.84
C VAL A 72 2.52 -5.25 4.21
N ASP A 73 3.77 -5.03 4.58
CA ASP A 73 4.64 -6.13 5.04
C ASP A 73 4.19 -6.69 6.37
N SER A 74 3.80 -5.81 7.29
CA SER A 74 3.25 -6.19 8.57
C SER A 74 1.90 -6.90 8.42
N VAL A 75 1.06 -6.48 7.46
CA VAL A 75 -0.17 -7.18 7.10
C VAL A 75 0.14 -8.59 6.59
N ASN A 76 1.06 -8.73 5.64
CA ASN A 76 1.46 -10.03 5.09
C ASN A 76 2.01 -10.96 6.18
N ALA A 77 2.87 -10.43 7.07
CA ALA A 77 3.42 -11.18 8.19
C ALA A 77 2.32 -11.63 9.17
N ALA A 78 1.37 -10.75 9.51
CA ALA A 78 0.25 -11.07 10.40
C ALA A 78 -0.70 -12.13 9.81
N LEU A 79 -0.85 -12.15 8.49
CA LEU A 79 -1.61 -13.16 7.76
C LEU A 79 -0.81 -14.46 7.52
N GLY A 80 0.46 -14.51 7.92
CA GLY A 80 1.33 -15.69 7.79
C GLY A 80 1.91 -15.92 6.39
N TYR A 81 1.80 -14.94 5.49
CA TYR A 81 2.40 -15.01 4.17
C TYR A 81 3.90 -14.69 4.23
N LYS A 82 4.70 -15.46 3.46
CA LYS A 82 6.16 -15.27 3.30
C LYS A 82 6.53 -14.76 1.92
N GLN A 83 5.64 -14.00 1.30
CA GLN A 83 5.82 -13.52 -0.07
C GLN A 83 7.05 -12.65 -0.21
N THR A 84 7.77 -12.82 -1.31
CA THR A 84 9.07 -12.19 -1.51
C THR A 84 9.01 -11.02 -2.48
N SER A 85 8.03 -10.98 -3.39
CA SER A 85 7.91 -9.86 -4.33
C SER A 85 6.95 -8.76 -3.85
N PRO A 86 7.19 -7.48 -4.19
CA PRO A 86 6.25 -6.38 -3.93
C PRO A 86 4.84 -6.62 -4.48
N VAL A 87 4.75 -7.19 -5.69
CA VAL A 87 3.47 -7.42 -6.36
C VAL A 87 2.64 -8.51 -5.67
N GLU A 88 3.27 -9.60 -5.22
CA GLU A 88 2.56 -10.61 -4.43
C GLU A 88 2.01 -10.01 -3.13
N ARG A 89 2.83 -9.20 -2.45
CA ARG A 89 2.47 -8.58 -1.18
C ARG A 89 1.26 -7.65 -1.31
N VAL A 90 1.17 -6.86 -2.39
CA VAL A 90 -0.01 -6.02 -2.66
C VAL A 90 -1.22 -6.84 -3.10
N GLN A 91 -1.05 -8.00 -3.75
CA GLN A 91 -2.17 -8.89 -4.08
C GLN A 91 -2.89 -9.37 -2.82
N VAL A 92 -2.14 -9.74 -1.77
CA VAL A 92 -2.72 -10.13 -0.48
C VAL A 92 -3.45 -8.97 0.17
N ALA A 93 -2.81 -7.81 0.25
CA ALA A 93 -3.41 -6.62 0.84
C ALA A 93 -4.69 -6.19 0.10
N GLY A 94 -4.69 -6.28 -1.24
CA GLY A 94 -5.83 -5.97 -2.09
C GLY A 94 -7.01 -6.93 -1.95
N ALA A 95 -6.85 -8.05 -1.25
CA ALA A 95 -7.90 -9.03 -0.95
C ALA A 95 -8.44 -8.92 0.50
N VAL A 96 -7.90 -8.01 1.32
CA VAL A 96 -8.34 -7.81 2.71
C VAL A 96 -9.71 -7.12 2.73
N ASP A 97 -10.67 -7.74 3.41
CA ASP A 97 -12.01 -7.18 3.67
C ASP A 97 -12.08 -6.43 5.02
N ASP A 98 -13.23 -5.84 5.32
CA ASP A 98 -13.45 -5.07 6.55
C ASP A 98 -13.25 -5.89 7.84
N ARG A 99 -13.60 -7.18 7.82
CA ARG A 99 -13.50 -8.04 9.01
C ARG A 99 -12.04 -8.36 9.30
N VAL A 100 -11.30 -8.74 8.27
CA VAL A 100 -9.87 -9.03 8.37
C VAL A 100 -9.12 -7.75 8.73
N PHE A 101 -9.44 -6.62 8.11
CA PHE A 101 -8.84 -5.33 8.44
C PHE A 101 -9.04 -4.95 9.92
N SER A 102 -10.27 -5.11 10.43
CA SER A 102 -10.57 -4.84 11.85
C SER A 102 -9.75 -5.71 12.80
N ALA A 103 -9.53 -6.98 12.45
CA ALA A 103 -8.65 -7.85 13.22
C ALA A 103 -7.18 -7.40 13.13
N LEU A 104 -6.71 -7.02 11.94
CA LEU A 104 -5.35 -6.53 11.73
C LEU A 104 -5.05 -5.25 12.52
N LEU A 105 -6.02 -4.34 12.71
CA LEU A 105 -5.83 -3.15 13.56
C LEU A 105 -5.45 -3.48 15.02
N THR A 106 -5.77 -4.68 15.49
CA THR A 106 -5.40 -5.14 16.84
C THR A 106 -4.03 -5.81 16.89
N ALA A 107 -3.53 -6.29 15.75
CA ALA A 107 -2.31 -7.09 15.64
C ALA A 107 -1.13 -6.32 15.01
N VAL A 108 -1.43 -5.32 14.18
CA VAL A 108 -0.49 -4.54 13.41
C VAL A 108 -0.53 -3.09 13.89
N ARG A 109 0.65 -2.51 14.11
CA ARG A 109 0.74 -1.08 14.45
C ARG A 109 0.42 -0.24 13.21
N PRO A 110 -0.41 0.81 13.34
CA PRO A 110 -0.61 1.75 12.24
C PRO A 110 0.71 2.37 11.78
N SER A 111 0.84 2.51 10.47
CA SER A 111 1.86 3.37 9.86
C SER A 111 1.61 4.82 10.29
N PRO A 112 2.68 5.59 10.56
CA PRO A 112 2.57 7.01 10.86
C PRO A 112 1.98 7.82 9.69
#